data_AF-A0A387ASW7-F1
#
_entry.id   AF-A0A387ASW7-F1
#
_cell.length_a   1.000
_cell.length_b   1.000
_cell.length_c   1.000
_cell.angle_alpha   90.00
_cell.angle_beta   90.00
_cell.angle_gamma   90.00
#
_symmetry.space_group_name_H-M   'P 1'
#
loop_
_entity.id
_entity.type
_entity.pdbx_description
1 polymer ?
#
loop_
_entity_poly.entity_id
_entity_poly.type
_entity_poly.pdbx_seq_one_letter_code
_entity_poly.pdbx_strand_id
1 'polypeptide(L)'
;MKSNMTFSYDSRPILTLNNDINNSGRQGGIDLQPSYQRGYVWNADFKNKLIYSIIRQFPIGNITLRVNNGIREVVDGQQRLTTISDFVNDRLYVTGEYAKEIIKYISQYLMDKEEDDPKLNKLVKRLGNKTGAKFKFSNLPLDIQNNIQAYNVSLTSIANAQDDEIIEYFQFLQNQERLRAGEIINSFPSTDLEHFMNSINDLELFLQKIGFKSNKRHDFDKHFYSIIGLLAKKINYGVTDKKVIDFAQKVTLPITNQNLIENMINNINKITTNDDITIGNIESSNVRSTKYLLVMLAYNYINVNENMNQKLSTFSMLNDKFSVFNSAKEGEIEKAFAGFNQKVIDDFRNITLISKASHNLEDVSRNMKKLGYYVEHFYGADTIPYQD
;
A
#
# COMPACT_ATOMS: atom_id res chain seq x y z
N MET A 1 -9.33 26.10 -29.30
CA MET A 1 -10.48 25.20 -29.04
C MET A 1 -10.00 24.13 -28.08
N LYS A 2 -10.60 23.98 -26.89
CA LYS A 2 -10.32 22.79 -26.07
C LYS A 2 -10.83 21.58 -26.85
N SER A 3 -9.96 20.65 -27.21
CA SER A 3 -10.39 19.40 -27.84
C SER A 3 -11.05 18.54 -26.78
N ASN A 4 -12.27 18.06 -27.02
CA ASN A 4 -12.92 17.16 -26.08
C ASN A 4 -12.21 15.80 -26.07
N MET A 5 -12.12 15.20 -24.88
CA MET A 5 -11.69 13.81 -24.70
C MET A 5 -12.55 12.88 -25.55
N THR A 6 -11.88 11.97 -26.27
CA THR A 6 -12.55 11.00 -27.17
C THR A 6 -12.29 9.59 -26.70
N PHE A 7 -13.34 8.77 -26.73
CA PHE A 7 -13.30 7.37 -26.34
C PHE A 7 -13.52 6.48 -27.55
N SER A 8 -12.73 5.43 -27.64
CA SER A 8 -12.89 4.35 -28.63
C SER A 8 -12.85 3.00 -27.92
N TYR A 9 -13.61 2.04 -28.45
CA TYR A 9 -13.76 0.71 -27.85
C TYR A 9 -13.26 -0.32 -28.86
N ASP A 10 -12.43 -1.24 -28.39
CA ASP A 10 -11.82 -2.29 -29.21
C ASP A 10 -11.60 -3.54 -28.35
N SER A 11 -11.12 -4.63 -28.94
CA SER A 11 -10.63 -5.79 -28.21
C SER A 11 -9.37 -6.33 -28.88
N ARG A 12 -8.38 -6.76 -28.08
CA ARG A 12 -7.11 -7.27 -28.63
C ARG A 12 -6.70 -8.59 -28.01
N PRO A 13 -6.08 -9.50 -28.79
CA PRO A 13 -5.52 -10.73 -28.26
C PRO A 13 -4.44 -10.45 -27.21
N ILE A 14 -4.34 -11.31 -26.19
CA ILE A 14 -3.27 -11.27 -25.18
C ILE A 14 -1.89 -11.28 -25.85
N LEU A 15 -1.71 -12.02 -26.95
CA LEU A 15 -0.45 -12.03 -27.69
C LEU A 15 -0.01 -10.62 -28.13
N THR A 16 -0.93 -9.88 -28.77
CA THR A 16 -0.69 -8.52 -29.22
C THR A 16 -0.39 -7.60 -28.04
N LEU A 17 -1.19 -7.68 -26.98
CA LEU A 17 -1.00 -6.87 -25.77
C LEU A 17 0.34 -7.15 -25.08
N ASN A 18 0.78 -8.41 -25.02
CA ASN A 18 2.08 -8.75 -24.42
C ASN A 18 3.24 -8.18 -25.25
N ASN A 19 3.13 -8.22 -26.58
CA ASN A 19 4.13 -7.58 -27.46
C ASN A 19 4.14 -6.07 -27.28
N ASP A 20 2.98 -5.45 -27.16
CA ASP A 20 2.84 -4.01 -26.92
C ASP A 20 3.48 -3.60 -25.57
N ILE A 21 3.26 -4.39 -24.52
CA ILE A 21 3.87 -4.19 -23.18
C ILE A 21 5.38 -4.35 -23.23
N ASN A 22 5.88 -5.39 -23.91
CA ASN A 22 7.32 -5.63 -24.03
C ASN A 22 8.04 -4.52 -24.83
N ASN A 23 7.30 -3.71 -25.60
CA ASN A 23 7.79 -2.55 -26.32
C ASN A 23 7.53 -1.22 -25.58
N SER A 24 7.30 -1.25 -24.26
CA SER A 24 7.15 -0.04 -23.44
C SER A 24 8.27 0.98 -23.70
N GLY A 25 7.90 2.26 -23.78
CA GLY A 25 8.83 3.36 -24.12
C GLY A 25 9.13 3.52 -25.61
N ARG A 26 8.56 2.70 -26.50
CA ARG A 26 8.64 2.85 -27.96
C ARG A 26 7.29 3.22 -28.55
N GLN A 27 7.29 3.75 -29.78
CA GLN A 27 6.06 4.05 -30.51
C GLN A 27 5.18 2.81 -30.62
N GLY A 28 3.92 2.91 -30.20
CA GLY A 28 2.99 1.78 -30.13
C GLY A 28 3.14 0.88 -28.90
N GLY A 29 4.10 1.12 -28.01
CA GLY A 29 4.22 0.41 -26.74
C GLY A 29 3.12 0.76 -25.72
N ILE A 30 2.94 -0.10 -24.72
CA ILE A 30 2.09 0.15 -23.55
C ILE A 30 2.96 0.33 -22.30
N ASP A 31 2.89 1.50 -21.69
CA ASP A 31 3.43 1.77 -20.37
C ASP A 31 2.44 1.32 -19.28
N LEU A 32 2.86 0.31 -18.50
CA LEU A 32 2.10 -0.24 -17.39
C LEU A 32 2.29 0.57 -16.09
N GLN A 33 3.26 1.47 -15.99
CA GLN A 33 3.57 2.20 -14.75
C GLN A 33 3.72 3.72 -14.99
N PRO A 34 2.67 4.39 -15.51
CA PRO A 34 2.68 5.84 -15.56
C PRO A 34 2.72 6.42 -14.14
N SER A 35 3.21 7.65 -14.00
CA SER A 35 3.53 8.30 -12.72
C SER A 35 2.37 8.38 -11.71
N TYR A 36 1.12 8.38 -12.19
CA TYR A 36 -0.10 8.43 -11.38
C TYR A 36 -0.61 7.04 -10.94
N GLN A 37 -0.01 5.94 -11.41
CA GLN A 37 -0.42 4.58 -11.05
C GLN A 37 0.39 4.03 -9.87
N ARG A 38 -0.28 3.19 -9.06
CA ARG A 38 0.39 2.44 -7.98
C ARG A 38 1.25 1.29 -8.54
N GLY A 39 2.15 0.76 -7.73
CA GLY A 39 2.89 -0.45 -8.06
C GLY A 39 1.99 -1.71 -8.17
N TYR A 40 2.59 -2.84 -8.56
CA TYR A 40 1.90 -4.13 -8.62
C TYR A 40 1.59 -4.67 -7.20
N VAL A 41 0.32 -4.59 -6.79
CA VAL A 41 -0.14 -4.86 -5.41
C VAL A 41 -1.09 -6.05 -5.27
N TRP A 42 -1.52 -6.68 -6.37
CA TRP A 42 -2.33 -7.89 -6.30
C TRP A 42 -1.62 -9.00 -5.51
N ASN A 43 -2.36 -9.64 -4.60
CA ASN A 43 -1.88 -10.83 -3.89
C ASN A 43 -1.94 -12.07 -4.81
N ALA A 44 -1.36 -13.18 -4.37
CA ALA A 44 -1.32 -14.41 -5.18
C ALA A 44 -2.72 -14.95 -5.53
N ASP A 45 -3.70 -14.77 -4.64
CA ASP A 45 -5.07 -15.25 -4.86
C ASP A 45 -5.76 -14.54 -6.04
N PHE A 46 -5.70 -13.21 -6.10
CA PHE A 46 -6.25 -12.43 -7.22
C PHE A 46 -5.57 -12.77 -8.56
N LYS A 47 -4.24 -12.96 -8.54
CA LYS A 47 -3.48 -13.37 -9.72
C LYS A 47 -3.95 -14.73 -10.24
N ASN A 48 -4.06 -15.70 -9.34
CA ASN A 48 -4.51 -17.05 -9.68
C ASN A 48 -5.94 -17.06 -10.22
N LYS A 49 -6.85 -16.27 -9.63
CA LYS A 49 -8.23 -16.08 -10.11
C LYS A 49 -8.29 -15.51 -11.52
N LEU A 50 -7.47 -14.50 -11.83
CA LEU A 50 -7.45 -13.94 -13.18
C LEU A 50 -7.00 -14.99 -14.22
N ILE A 51 -5.93 -15.72 -13.93
CA ILE A 51 -5.45 -16.78 -14.84
C ILE A 51 -6.50 -17.88 -14.99
N TYR A 52 -7.17 -18.26 -13.89
CA TYR A 52 -8.30 -19.17 -13.93
C TYR A 52 -9.41 -18.69 -14.88
N SER A 53 -9.84 -17.43 -14.75
CA SER A 53 -10.88 -16.86 -15.62
C SER A 53 -10.49 -16.89 -17.10
N ILE A 54 -9.25 -16.54 -17.44
CA ILE A 54 -8.76 -16.55 -18.82
C ILE A 54 -8.75 -17.96 -19.39
N ILE A 55 -8.24 -18.95 -18.64
CA ILE A 55 -8.22 -20.35 -19.08
C ILE A 55 -9.65 -20.88 -19.28
N ARG A 56 -10.60 -20.44 -18.45
CA ARG A 56 -12.02 -20.78 -18.55
C ARG A 56 -12.80 -19.99 -19.60
N GLN A 57 -12.13 -19.09 -20.34
CA GLN A 57 -12.75 -18.18 -21.31
C GLN A 57 -13.86 -17.31 -20.71
N PHE A 58 -13.79 -17.03 -19.40
CA PHE A 58 -14.70 -16.10 -18.75
C PHE A 58 -14.33 -14.66 -19.13
N PRO A 59 -15.32 -13.76 -19.27
CA PRO A 59 -15.04 -12.35 -19.51
C PRO A 59 -14.26 -11.76 -18.32
N ILE A 60 -13.21 -11.01 -18.62
CA ILE A 60 -12.46 -10.23 -17.62
C ILE A 60 -12.82 -8.74 -17.74
N GLY A 61 -12.53 -7.98 -16.69
CA GLY A 61 -12.77 -6.54 -16.68
C GLY A 61 -12.02 -5.81 -17.79
N ASN A 62 -12.65 -4.74 -18.28
CA ASN A 62 -12.13 -3.86 -19.33
C ASN A 62 -10.74 -3.28 -18.97
N ILE A 63 -9.94 -2.92 -19.97
CA ILE A 63 -8.67 -2.22 -19.79
C ILE A 63 -8.80 -0.84 -20.42
N THR A 64 -8.43 0.21 -19.68
CA THR A 64 -8.45 1.57 -20.23
C THR A 64 -7.03 2.06 -20.50
N LEU A 65 -6.79 2.52 -21.72
CA LEU A 65 -5.52 3.06 -22.18
C LEU A 65 -5.70 4.52 -22.60
N ARG A 66 -4.72 5.37 -22.31
CA ARG A 66 -4.60 6.71 -22.87
C ARG A 66 -3.58 6.69 -23.99
N VAL A 67 -3.89 7.31 -25.13
CA VAL A 67 -2.93 7.53 -26.22
C VAL A 67 -2.36 8.94 -26.09
N ASN A 68 -1.06 9.04 -25.82
CA ASN A 68 -0.33 10.31 -25.72
C ASN A 68 0.94 10.25 -26.60
N ASN A 69 1.03 11.12 -27.61
CA ASN A 69 2.18 11.20 -28.52
C ASN A 69 2.65 9.85 -29.12
N GLY A 70 1.71 8.94 -29.40
CA GLY A 70 1.99 7.61 -29.95
C GLY A 70 2.45 6.56 -28.94
N ILE A 71 2.57 6.91 -27.66
CA ILE A 71 2.76 6.00 -26.53
C ILE A 71 1.39 5.76 -25.88
N ARG A 72 1.15 4.53 -25.40
CA ARG A 72 -0.08 4.20 -24.67
C ARG A 72 0.21 4.02 -23.21
N GLU A 73 -0.53 4.70 -22.35
CA GLU A 73 -0.41 4.60 -20.89
C GLU A 73 -1.63 3.85 -20.34
N VAL A 74 -1.43 2.95 -19.38
CA VAL A 74 -2.56 2.30 -18.71
C VAL A 74 -3.22 3.24 -17.70
N VAL A 75 -4.50 3.51 -17.93
CA VAL A 75 -5.37 4.26 -17.01
C VAL A 75 -6.12 3.32 -16.06
N ASP A 76 -6.60 2.18 -16.55
CA ASP A 76 -7.19 1.13 -15.70
C ASP A 76 -6.80 -0.28 -16.15
N GLY A 77 -6.72 -1.20 -15.20
CA GLY A 77 -6.44 -2.61 -15.48
C GLY A 77 -4.95 -2.96 -15.49
N GLN A 78 -4.10 -2.08 -14.97
CA GLN A 78 -2.66 -2.31 -14.77
C GLN A 78 -2.39 -3.69 -14.16
N GLN A 79 -3.02 -3.99 -13.02
CA GLN A 79 -2.79 -5.23 -12.29
C GLN A 79 -3.17 -6.47 -13.12
N ARG A 80 -4.19 -6.36 -13.98
CA ARG A 80 -4.61 -7.41 -14.90
C ARG A 80 -3.54 -7.61 -15.98
N LEU A 81 -3.13 -6.55 -16.67
CA LEU A 81 -2.10 -6.61 -17.72
C LEU A 81 -0.75 -7.11 -17.19
N THR A 82 -0.29 -6.63 -16.03
CA THR A 82 0.95 -7.10 -15.40
C THR A 82 0.86 -8.59 -15.09
N THR A 83 -0.24 -9.05 -14.49
CA THR A 83 -0.44 -10.47 -14.17
C THR A 83 -0.43 -11.35 -15.42
N ILE A 84 -1.12 -10.91 -16.49
CA ILE A 84 -1.19 -11.62 -17.76
C ILE A 84 0.22 -11.70 -18.39
N SER A 85 0.91 -10.56 -18.48
CA SER A 85 2.26 -10.49 -19.05
C SER A 85 3.24 -11.35 -18.26
N ASP A 86 3.23 -11.28 -16.93
CA ASP A 86 4.09 -12.10 -16.09
C ASP A 86 3.80 -13.59 -16.23
N PHE A 87 2.53 -13.97 -16.40
CA PHE A 87 2.20 -15.36 -16.64
C PHE A 87 2.70 -15.85 -18.00
N VAL A 88 2.37 -15.16 -19.09
CA VAL A 88 2.76 -15.54 -20.47
C VAL A 88 4.27 -15.56 -20.65
N ASN A 89 5.00 -14.70 -19.94
CA ASN A 89 6.46 -14.65 -19.94
C ASN A 89 7.11 -15.56 -18.86
N ASP A 90 6.37 -16.52 -18.29
CA ASP A 90 6.87 -17.51 -17.31
C ASP A 90 7.41 -16.91 -15.99
N ARG A 91 7.11 -15.65 -15.68
CA ARG A 91 7.49 -14.94 -14.43
C ARG A 91 6.52 -15.17 -13.27
N LEU A 92 5.29 -15.60 -13.57
CA LEU A 92 4.26 -15.94 -12.57
C LEU A 92 3.99 -17.44 -12.53
N TYR A 93 3.85 -17.97 -11.31
CA TYR A 93 3.37 -19.32 -11.08
C TYR A 93 1.95 -19.30 -10.50
N VAL A 94 1.08 -20.15 -11.04
CA VAL A 94 -0.21 -20.46 -10.44
C VAL A 94 -0.01 -21.55 -9.40
N THR A 95 -0.57 -21.37 -8.21
CA THR A 95 -0.37 -22.26 -7.05
C THR A 95 -1.66 -22.55 -6.30
N GLY A 96 -1.61 -23.52 -5.39
CA GLY A 96 -2.70 -23.78 -4.44
C GLY A 96 -3.93 -24.40 -5.09
N GLU A 97 -5.12 -24.02 -4.61
CA GLU A 97 -6.37 -24.64 -5.05
C GLU A 97 -6.72 -24.32 -6.51
N TYR A 98 -6.53 -23.07 -6.93
CA TYR A 98 -6.71 -22.67 -8.32
C TYR A 98 -5.82 -23.46 -9.28
N ALA A 99 -4.59 -23.80 -8.89
CA ALA A 99 -3.75 -24.64 -9.71
C ALA A 99 -4.36 -26.03 -9.94
N LYS A 100 -4.93 -26.64 -8.89
CA LYS A 100 -5.58 -27.95 -9.00
C LYS A 100 -6.81 -27.89 -9.91
N GLU A 101 -7.67 -26.90 -9.69
CA GLU A 101 -8.91 -26.72 -10.47
C GLU A 101 -8.63 -26.49 -11.95
N ILE A 102 -7.58 -25.71 -12.28
CA ILE A 102 -7.16 -25.50 -13.67
C ILE A 102 -6.67 -26.80 -14.30
N ILE A 103 -5.83 -27.57 -13.59
CA ILE A 103 -5.29 -28.82 -14.13
C ILE A 103 -6.42 -29.81 -14.39
N LYS A 104 -7.38 -29.95 -13.46
CA LYS A 104 -8.57 -30.80 -13.66
C LYS A 104 -9.38 -30.35 -14.88
N TYR A 105 -9.66 -29.06 -14.99
CA TYR A 105 -10.39 -28.49 -16.13
C TYR A 105 -9.69 -28.78 -17.46
N ILE A 106 -8.39 -28.52 -17.56
CA ILE A 106 -7.61 -28.78 -18.78
C ILE A 106 -7.62 -30.27 -19.12
N SER A 107 -7.49 -31.14 -18.12
CA SER A 107 -7.51 -32.59 -18.31
C SER A 107 -8.84 -33.04 -18.92
N GLN A 108 -9.95 -32.59 -18.35
CA GLN A 108 -11.28 -32.89 -18.87
C GLN A 108 -11.46 -32.34 -20.29
N TYR A 109 -11.10 -31.07 -20.51
CA TYR A 109 -11.26 -30.39 -21.79
C TYR A 109 -10.48 -31.05 -22.94
N LEU A 110 -9.27 -31.57 -22.68
CA LEU A 110 -8.45 -32.23 -23.70
C LEU A 110 -8.78 -33.72 -23.87
N MET A 111 -9.26 -34.40 -22.82
CA MET A 111 -9.78 -35.77 -22.95
C MET A 111 -10.95 -35.83 -23.94
N ASP A 112 -11.84 -34.83 -23.90
CA ASP A 112 -12.96 -34.72 -24.84
C ASP A 112 -12.52 -34.50 -26.30
N LYS A 113 -11.25 -34.13 -26.53
CA LYS A 113 -10.64 -33.94 -27.87
C LYS A 113 -9.84 -35.16 -28.36
N GLU A 114 -9.71 -36.23 -27.58
CA GLU A 114 -8.89 -37.42 -27.88
C GLU A 114 -7.41 -37.11 -28.19
N GLU A 115 -6.86 -36.01 -27.66
CA GLU A 115 -5.47 -35.61 -27.87
C GLU A 115 -4.52 -36.13 -26.76
N ASP A 116 -3.53 -36.95 -27.12
CA ASP A 116 -2.44 -37.31 -26.22
C ASP A 116 -1.32 -36.27 -26.25
N ASP A 117 -1.30 -35.37 -25.25
CA ASP A 117 -0.23 -34.38 -25.06
C ASP A 117 0.72 -34.81 -23.91
N PRO A 118 2.02 -35.07 -24.19
CA PRO A 118 3.02 -35.35 -23.16
C PRO A 118 3.12 -34.30 -22.04
N LYS A 119 2.79 -33.03 -22.33
CA LYS A 119 2.72 -31.96 -21.33
C LYS A 119 1.50 -32.12 -20.43
N LEU A 120 0.36 -32.61 -20.94
CA LEU A 120 -0.81 -32.89 -20.11
C LEU A 120 -0.48 -33.95 -19.06
N ASN A 121 0.16 -35.05 -19.48
CA ASN A 121 0.60 -36.12 -18.57
C ASN A 121 1.56 -35.59 -17.47
N LYS A 122 2.49 -34.69 -17.82
CA LYS A 122 3.38 -34.03 -16.85
C LYS A 122 2.64 -33.06 -15.94
N LEU A 123 1.63 -32.36 -16.45
CA LEU A 123 0.84 -31.39 -15.71
C LEU A 123 -0.04 -32.08 -14.67
N VAL A 124 -0.72 -33.18 -15.04
CA VAL A 124 -1.56 -33.99 -14.13
C VAL A 124 -0.76 -34.56 -12.98
N LYS A 125 0.47 -35.05 -13.23
CA LYS A 125 1.36 -35.57 -12.18
C LYS A 125 1.63 -34.56 -11.05
N ARG A 126 1.53 -33.25 -11.33
CA ARG A 126 1.76 -32.20 -10.33
C ARG A 126 0.64 -32.08 -9.29
N LEU A 127 -0.53 -32.69 -9.52
CA LEU A 127 -1.60 -32.76 -8.52
C LEU A 127 -1.18 -33.57 -7.28
N GLY A 128 -0.31 -34.57 -7.45
CA GLY A 128 0.17 -35.44 -6.37
C GLY A 128 1.34 -34.90 -5.56
N ASN A 129 1.81 -33.68 -5.84
CA ASN A 129 2.99 -33.12 -5.16
C ASN A 129 2.67 -32.75 -3.70
N LYS A 130 3.49 -33.24 -2.75
CA LYS A 130 3.35 -32.96 -1.31
C LYS A 130 3.38 -31.45 -0.96
N THR A 131 4.05 -30.65 -1.78
CA THR A 131 4.18 -29.19 -1.61
C THR A 131 3.02 -28.39 -2.23
N GLY A 132 2.03 -29.06 -2.82
CA GLY A 132 0.91 -28.44 -3.54
C GLY A 132 1.15 -28.28 -5.05
N ALA A 133 0.07 -28.19 -5.81
CA ALA A 133 0.10 -28.03 -7.26
C ALA A 133 0.64 -26.64 -7.66
N LYS A 134 1.52 -26.62 -8.67
CA LYS A 134 2.17 -25.40 -9.18
C LYS A 134 2.52 -25.53 -10.66
N PHE A 135 2.23 -24.50 -11.46
CA PHE A 135 2.64 -24.45 -12.88
C PHE A 135 2.87 -23.01 -13.36
N LYS A 136 3.61 -22.88 -14.46
CA LYS A 136 3.81 -21.65 -15.26
C LYS A 136 3.29 -21.85 -16.69
N PHE A 137 3.21 -20.80 -17.49
CA PHE A 137 2.60 -20.84 -18.83
C PHE A 137 3.19 -21.92 -19.74
N SER A 138 4.52 -22.05 -19.81
CA SER A 138 5.17 -23.06 -20.65
C SER A 138 4.89 -24.51 -20.27
N ASN A 139 4.38 -24.76 -19.05
CA ASN A 139 3.98 -26.09 -18.59
C ASN A 139 2.62 -26.53 -19.14
N LEU A 140 1.83 -25.62 -19.70
CA LEU A 140 0.53 -25.93 -20.27
C LEU A 140 0.67 -26.63 -21.64
N PRO A 141 -0.29 -27.49 -22.02
CA PRO A 141 -0.45 -28.00 -23.39
C PRO A 141 -0.46 -26.87 -24.43
N LEU A 142 -0.01 -27.16 -25.66
CA LEU A 142 0.12 -26.15 -26.71
C LEU A 142 -1.22 -25.49 -27.04
N ASP A 143 -2.27 -26.29 -27.14
CA ASP A 143 -3.65 -25.83 -27.36
C ASP A 143 -4.11 -24.81 -26.33
N ILE A 144 -3.82 -25.06 -25.05
CA ILE A 144 -4.19 -24.14 -23.96
C ILE A 144 -3.37 -22.86 -24.06
N GLN A 145 -2.09 -22.94 -24.41
CA GLN A 145 -1.25 -21.75 -24.63
C GLN A 145 -1.80 -20.87 -25.77
N ASN A 146 -2.19 -21.49 -26.88
CA ASN A 146 -2.79 -20.80 -28.02
C ASN A 146 -4.12 -20.15 -27.64
N ASN A 147 -4.99 -20.87 -26.91
CA ASN A 147 -6.27 -20.33 -26.43
C ASN A 147 -6.09 -19.12 -25.51
N ILE A 148 -5.08 -19.14 -24.64
CA ILE A 148 -4.75 -17.98 -23.78
C ILE A 148 -4.23 -16.83 -24.63
N GLN A 149 -3.32 -17.07 -25.57
CA GLN A 149 -2.75 -16.03 -26.43
C GLN A 149 -3.80 -15.37 -27.34
N ALA A 150 -4.78 -16.15 -27.81
CA ALA A 150 -5.89 -15.70 -28.64
C ALA A 150 -7.04 -15.06 -27.85
N TYR A 151 -7.03 -15.13 -26.50
CA TYR A 151 -8.05 -14.52 -25.66
C TYR A 151 -8.10 -13.00 -25.92
N ASN A 152 -9.27 -12.50 -26.34
CA ASN A 152 -9.47 -11.08 -26.62
C ASN A 152 -9.82 -10.33 -25.33
N VAL A 153 -8.98 -9.35 -24.99
CA VAL A 153 -9.20 -8.45 -23.86
C VAL A 153 -9.90 -7.20 -24.38
N SER A 154 -11.02 -6.82 -23.75
CA SER A 154 -11.72 -5.57 -24.05
C SER A 154 -10.87 -4.37 -23.66
N LEU A 155 -10.81 -3.39 -24.56
CA LEU A 155 -10.05 -2.15 -24.41
C LEU A 155 -10.94 -0.93 -24.60
N THR A 156 -10.71 0.09 -23.78
CA THR A 156 -11.16 1.46 -24.03
C THR A 156 -9.92 2.33 -24.24
N SER A 157 -9.83 3.00 -25.39
CA SER A 157 -8.74 3.92 -25.67
C SER A 157 -9.23 5.36 -25.61
N ILE A 158 -8.52 6.18 -24.84
CA ILE A 158 -8.76 7.61 -24.64
C ILE A 158 -7.76 8.39 -25.49
N ALA A 159 -8.26 9.30 -26.31
CA ALA A 159 -7.44 10.21 -27.11
C ALA A 159 -7.87 11.67 -26.88
N ASN A 160 -6.98 12.61 -27.19
CA ASN A 160 -7.17 14.06 -27.02
C ASN A 160 -7.44 14.48 -25.57
N ALA A 161 -6.77 13.83 -24.61
CA ALA A 161 -6.94 14.08 -23.18
C ALA A 161 -5.69 14.71 -22.55
N GLN A 162 -5.91 15.77 -21.78
CA GLN A 162 -4.87 16.36 -20.92
C GLN A 162 -4.64 15.51 -19.65
N ASP A 163 -3.52 15.74 -18.98
CA ASP A 163 -3.13 14.95 -17.80
C ASP A 163 -4.16 15.10 -16.64
N ASP A 164 -4.66 16.32 -16.42
CA ASP A 164 -5.67 16.64 -15.41
C ASP A 164 -7.01 15.91 -15.67
N GLU A 165 -7.47 15.88 -16.92
CA GLU A 165 -8.71 15.18 -17.30
C GLU A 165 -8.59 13.66 -17.12
N ILE A 166 -7.41 13.07 -17.35
CA ILE A 166 -7.17 11.64 -17.15
C ILE A 166 -7.14 11.29 -15.67
N ILE A 167 -6.55 12.15 -14.84
CA ILE A 167 -6.56 12.00 -13.39
C ILE A 167 -8.01 12.06 -12.88
N GLU A 168 -8.81 13.02 -13.34
CA GLU A 168 -10.23 13.12 -12.99
C GLU A 168 -11.02 11.87 -13.44
N TYR A 169 -10.86 11.44 -14.69
CA TYR A 169 -11.49 10.22 -15.21
C TYR A 169 -11.09 8.97 -14.41
N PHE A 170 -9.80 8.85 -14.06
CA PHE A 170 -9.31 7.76 -13.22
C PHE A 170 -10.00 7.73 -11.86
N GLN A 171 -10.22 8.90 -11.23
CA GLN A 171 -11.00 8.98 -9.99
C GLN A 171 -12.45 8.48 -10.18
N PHE A 172 -13.11 8.89 -11.26
CA PHE A 172 -14.47 8.43 -11.58
C PHE A 172 -14.57 6.93 -11.81
N LEU A 173 -13.60 6.35 -12.53
CA LEU A 173 -13.57 4.92 -12.81
C LEU A 173 -13.37 4.10 -11.52
N GLN A 174 -12.51 4.58 -10.62
CA GLN A 174 -12.30 3.95 -9.32
C GLN A 174 -13.45 4.20 -8.34
N ASN A 175 -14.36 5.15 -8.58
CA ASN A 175 -15.55 5.33 -7.73
C ASN A 175 -16.54 4.15 -7.79
N GLN A 176 -16.35 3.17 -8.69
CA GLN A 176 -17.05 1.88 -8.66
C GLN A 176 -16.37 0.82 -7.75
N GLU A 177 -15.10 1.01 -7.36
CA GLU A 177 -14.37 0.22 -6.36
C GLU A 177 -13.60 1.14 -5.40
N ARG A 178 -14.14 1.39 -4.19
CA ARG A 178 -13.65 2.38 -3.19
C ARG A 178 -12.11 2.57 -3.20
N LEU A 179 -11.66 3.74 -3.67
CA LEU A 179 -10.30 4.23 -3.46
C LEU A 179 -9.95 4.29 -1.97
N ARG A 180 -8.69 4.01 -1.62
CA ARG A 180 -8.19 4.24 -0.26
C ARG A 180 -7.99 5.73 -0.04
N ALA A 181 -8.18 6.23 1.19
CA ALA A 181 -8.14 7.67 1.46
C ALA A 181 -6.85 8.38 1.02
N GLY A 182 -5.70 7.71 1.08
CA GLY A 182 -4.44 8.27 0.60
C GLY A 182 -4.39 8.49 -0.92
N GLU A 183 -5.08 7.63 -1.68
CA GLU A 183 -5.18 7.75 -3.14
C GLU A 183 -6.12 8.93 -3.51
N ILE A 184 -7.22 9.12 -2.75
CA ILE A 184 -8.12 10.27 -2.94
C ILE A 184 -7.42 11.60 -2.60
N ILE A 185 -6.68 11.62 -1.49
CA ILE A 185 -6.00 12.82 -1.00
C ILE A 185 -4.98 13.36 -2.00
N ASN A 186 -4.18 12.49 -2.62
CA ASN A 186 -3.16 12.89 -3.59
C ASN A 186 -3.73 13.22 -4.98
N SER A 187 -5.02 12.99 -5.18
CA SER A 187 -5.71 13.23 -6.44
C SER A 187 -6.35 14.63 -6.53
N PHE A 188 -6.29 15.40 -5.44
CA PHE A 188 -6.81 16.76 -5.40
C PHE A 188 -5.90 17.72 -6.20
N PRO A 189 -6.44 18.56 -7.10
CA PRO A 189 -5.66 19.41 -8.02
C PRO A 189 -4.78 20.47 -7.33
N SER A 190 -5.01 20.72 -6.04
CA SER A 190 -4.18 21.49 -5.12
C SER A 190 -4.92 21.51 -3.79
N THR A 191 -4.26 21.13 -2.70
CA THR A 191 -4.82 21.33 -1.35
C THR A 191 -4.01 22.38 -0.62
N ASP A 192 -4.70 23.14 0.23
CA ASP A 192 -4.05 24.04 1.19
C ASP A 192 -3.08 23.30 2.12
N LEU A 193 -3.12 21.96 2.22
CA LEU A 193 -2.20 21.17 3.02
C LEU A 193 -0.92 20.74 2.29
N GLU A 194 -0.89 20.86 0.96
CA GLU A 194 0.20 20.34 0.14
C GLU A 194 1.53 21.03 0.44
N HIS A 195 1.50 22.32 0.76
CA HIS A 195 2.70 23.08 1.16
C HIS A 195 3.38 22.49 2.42
N PHE A 196 2.63 21.90 3.36
CA PHE A 196 3.19 21.24 4.53
C PHE A 196 3.92 19.95 4.14
N MET A 197 3.38 19.17 3.21
CA MET A 197 4.02 17.95 2.72
C MET A 197 5.29 18.30 1.92
N ASN A 198 5.21 19.32 1.06
CA ASN A 198 6.33 19.80 0.25
C ASN A 198 7.45 20.45 1.09
N SER A 199 7.19 20.76 2.36
CA SER A 199 8.19 21.25 3.31
C SER A 199 9.04 20.12 3.92
N ILE A 200 8.76 18.85 3.59
CA ILE A 200 9.60 17.71 3.97
C ILE A 200 10.69 17.53 2.90
N ASN A 201 11.97 17.66 3.31
CA ASN A 201 13.12 17.71 2.39
C ASN A 201 13.29 16.46 1.53
N ASP A 202 13.22 15.28 2.17
CA ASP A 202 13.28 13.97 1.52
C ASP A 202 12.38 13.00 2.28
N LEU A 203 11.13 12.90 1.80
CA LEU A 203 10.15 12.02 2.40
C LEU A 203 10.54 10.54 2.26
N GLU A 204 11.17 10.14 1.15
CA GLU A 204 11.51 8.74 0.93
C GLU A 204 12.59 8.30 1.92
N LEU A 205 13.64 9.11 2.09
CA LEU A 205 14.68 8.86 3.09
C LEU A 205 14.13 8.85 4.51
N PHE A 206 13.22 9.77 4.85
CA PHE A 206 12.54 9.75 6.15
C PHE A 206 11.81 8.43 6.39
N LEU A 207 11.00 7.99 5.42
CA LEU A 207 10.23 6.75 5.50
C LEU A 207 11.15 5.53 5.65
N GLN A 208 12.27 5.49 4.93
CA GLN A 208 13.28 4.43 5.09
C GLN A 208 13.90 4.42 6.49
N LYS A 209 14.25 5.59 7.04
CA LYS A 209 14.81 5.73 8.40
C LYS A 209 13.86 5.27 9.50
N ILE A 210 12.56 5.54 9.35
CA ILE A 210 11.54 5.07 10.30
C ILE A 210 11.00 3.65 10.01
N GLY A 211 11.61 2.92 9.06
CA GLY A 211 11.20 1.56 8.71
C GLY A 211 9.79 1.47 8.09
N PHE A 212 9.33 2.54 7.43
CA PHE A 212 8.05 2.58 6.74
C PHE A 212 8.19 2.00 5.33
N LYS A 213 7.41 0.96 5.03
CA LYS A 213 7.52 0.25 3.76
C LYS A 213 7.21 1.20 2.59
N SER A 214 8.16 1.34 1.67
CA SER A 214 8.10 2.27 0.53
C SER A 214 6.85 2.10 -0.35
N ASN A 215 6.32 0.87 -0.45
CA ASN A 215 5.10 0.56 -1.19
C ASN A 215 3.80 1.10 -0.56
N LYS A 216 3.88 1.79 0.58
CA LYS A 216 2.75 2.39 1.31
C LYS A 216 2.83 3.92 1.40
N ARG A 217 3.61 4.62 0.57
CA ARG A 217 3.73 6.09 0.61
C ARG A 217 2.39 6.82 0.75
N HIS A 218 1.38 6.46 -0.04
CA HIS A 218 0.04 7.07 0.07
C HIS A 218 -0.66 6.83 1.42
N ASP A 219 -0.35 5.74 2.13
CA ASP A 219 -0.82 5.57 3.51
C ASP A 219 -0.17 6.59 4.45
N PHE A 220 1.10 6.96 4.23
CA PHE A 220 1.75 8.03 5.00
C PHE A 220 1.03 9.35 4.81
N ASP A 221 0.74 9.76 3.58
CA ASP A 221 0.08 11.05 3.28
C ASP A 221 -1.26 11.17 4.03
N LYS A 222 -2.05 10.10 4.01
CA LYS A 222 -3.27 9.98 4.81
C LYS A 222 -3.02 10.14 6.31
N HIS A 223 -1.98 9.49 6.85
CA HIS A 223 -1.66 9.61 8.27
C HIS A 223 -1.17 11.00 8.63
N PHE A 224 -0.36 11.61 7.76
CA PHE A 224 0.15 12.96 7.92
C PHE A 224 -1.01 13.97 7.97
N TYR A 225 -1.95 13.93 7.01
CA TYR A 225 -3.13 14.81 7.04
C TYR A 225 -4.09 14.49 8.18
N SER A 226 -4.20 13.22 8.59
CA SER A 226 -4.93 12.85 9.81
C SER A 226 -4.32 13.49 11.06
N ILE A 227 -2.99 13.63 11.15
CA ILE A 227 -2.33 14.29 12.28
C ILE A 227 -2.42 15.81 12.17
N ILE A 228 -2.26 16.39 10.97
CA ILE A 228 -2.49 17.83 10.77
C ILE A 228 -3.90 18.21 11.21
N GLY A 229 -4.93 17.46 10.81
CA GLY A 229 -6.31 17.73 11.19
C GLY A 229 -6.56 17.56 12.70
N LEU A 230 -5.84 16.65 13.35
CA LEU A 230 -5.84 16.49 14.81
C LEU A 230 -5.20 17.70 15.50
N LEU A 231 -4.00 18.11 15.08
CA LEU A 231 -3.27 19.25 15.62
C LEU A 231 -4.08 20.54 15.43
N ALA A 232 -4.72 20.70 14.27
CA ALA A 232 -5.59 21.82 13.97
C ALA A 232 -6.92 21.81 14.74
N LYS A 233 -7.19 20.78 15.56
CA LYS A 233 -8.47 20.55 16.26
C LYS A 233 -9.69 20.49 15.34
N LYS A 234 -9.50 20.04 14.09
CA LYS A 234 -10.58 19.92 13.08
C LYS A 234 -11.17 18.51 13.01
N ILE A 235 -10.36 17.51 13.30
CA ILE A 235 -10.78 16.10 13.40
C ILE A 235 -10.14 15.45 14.64
N ASN A 236 -10.78 14.41 15.14
CA ASN A 236 -10.23 13.60 16.22
C ASN A 236 -9.21 12.58 15.69
N TYR A 237 -8.37 12.04 16.57
CA TYR A 237 -7.56 10.87 16.27
C TYR A 237 -8.46 9.67 15.99
N GLY A 238 -8.04 8.74 15.14
CA GLY A 238 -8.79 7.51 14.89
C GLY A 238 -10.11 7.69 14.12
N VAL A 239 -10.34 8.86 13.50
CA VAL A 239 -11.50 9.07 12.63
C VAL A 239 -11.43 8.23 11.36
N THR A 240 -12.60 8.01 10.74
CA THR A 240 -12.73 7.32 9.46
C THR A 240 -12.01 8.04 8.33
N ASP A 241 -11.49 7.28 7.37
CA ASP A 241 -10.93 7.74 6.10
C ASP A 241 -11.75 8.86 5.43
N LYS A 242 -13.09 8.73 5.39
CA LYS A 242 -13.99 9.77 4.87
C LYS A 242 -13.80 11.13 5.53
N LYS A 243 -13.65 11.17 6.86
CA LYS A 243 -13.46 12.42 7.61
C LYS A 243 -12.09 13.06 7.35
N VAL A 244 -11.06 12.24 7.12
CA VAL A 244 -9.71 12.73 6.77
C VAL A 244 -9.74 13.35 5.38
N ILE A 245 -10.39 12.69 4.42
CA ILE A 245 -10.59 13.21 3.06
C ILE A 245 -11.39 14.51 3.09
N ASP A 246 -12.54 14.53 3.78
CA ASP A 246 -13.39 15.72 3.93
C ASP A 246 -12.60 16.90 4.51
N PHE A 247 -11.73 16.63 5.50
CA PHE A 247 -10.85 17.63 6.09
C PHE A 247 -9.82 18.14 5.07
N ALA A 248 -9.09 17.24 4.42
CA ALA A 248 -8.04 17.60 3.46
C ALA A 248 -8.58 18.41 2.27
N GLN A 249 -9.82 18.14 1.84
CA GLN A 249 -10.45 18.82 0.72
C GLN A 249 -10.99 20.22 1.07
N LYS A 250 -11.51 20.40 2.30
CA LYS A 250 -12.29 21.60 2.68
C LYS A 250 -11.54 22.56 3.59
N VAL A 251 -10.38 22.16 4.10
CA VAL A 251 -9.59 23.01 5.00
C VAL A 251 -9.12 24.26 4.26
N THR A 252 -9.22 25.40 4.94
CA THR A 252 -8.66 26.66 4.51
C THR A 252 -7.64 27.15 5.52
N LEU A 253 -6.55 27.75 5.04
CA LEU A 253 -5.56 28.40 5.90
C LEU A 253 -6.03 29.79 6.38
N PRO A 254 -5.57 30.27 7.55
CA PRO A 254 -4.68 29.58 8.51
C PRO A 254 -5.42 28.56 9.37
N ILE A 255 -4.68 27.54 9.84
CA ILE A 255 -5.19 26.54 10.78
C ILE A 255 -4.63 26.75 12.18
N THR A 256 -5.39 26.35 13.19
CA THR A 256 -4.97 26.37 14.59
C THR A 256 -3.72 25.53 14.81
N ASN A 257 -2.89 25.90 15.78
CA ASN A 257 -1.68 25.16 16.17
C ASN A 257 -0.68 24.92 15.01
N GLN A 258 -0.58 25.87 14.08
CA GLN A 258 0.35 25.78 12.96
C GLN A 258 1.82 25.57 13.41
N ASN A 259 2.21 26.19 14.53
CA ASN A 259 3.51 25.99 15.17
C ASN A 259 3.81 24.51 15.51
N LEU A 260 2.81 23.71 15.91
CA LEU A 260 2.99 22.28 16.17
C LEU A 260 3.22 21.50 14.88
N ILE A 261 2.58 21.91 13.78
CA ILE A 261 2.77 21.31 12.46
C ILE A 261 4.16 21.63 11.93
N GLU A 262 4.59 22.89 12.06
CA GLU A 262 5.95 23.32 11.70
C GLU A 262 7.01 22.58 12.54
N ASN A 263 6.80 22.42 13.85
CA ASN A 263 7.69 21.63 14.71
C ASN A 263 7.78 20.17 14.25
N MET A 264 6.65 19.56 13.90
CA MET A 264 6.60 18.19 13.37
C MET A 264 7.46 18.08 12.11
N ILE A 265 7.29 18.98 11.15
CA ILE A 265 8.03 18.99 9.87
C ILE A 265 9.52 19.25 10.11
N ASN A 266 9.86 20.22 10.97
CA ASN A 266 11.25 20.51 11.32
C ASN A 266 11.94 19.29 11.93
N ASN A 267 11.27 18.58 12.82
CA ASN A 267 11.81 17.37 13.43
C ASN A 267 11.89 16.19 12.45
N ILE A 268 10.93 16.04 11.54
CA ILE A 268 11.03 15.10 10.41
C ILE A 268 12.30 15.39 9.61
N ASN A 269 12.51 16.64 9.20
CA ASN A 269 13.66 17.04 8.41
C ASN A 269 14.99 16.80 9.15
N LYS A 270 15.04 17.05 10.46
CA LYS A 270 16.23 16.72 11.28
C LYS A 270 16.53 15.22 11.31
N ILE A 271 15.51 14.37 11.41
CA ILE A 271 15.69 12.91 11.31
C ILE A 271 16.17 12.53 9.91
N THR A 272 15.60 13.13 8.87
CA THR A 272 15.97 12.91 7.47
C THR A 272 17.44 13.23 7.22
N THR A 273 17.97 14.32 7.75
CA THR A 273 19.36 14.75 7.52
C THR A 273 20.37 14.18 8.52
N ASN A 274 19.94 13.39 9.51
CA ASN A 274 20.85 12.82 10.51
C ASN A 274 21.47 11.52 10.00
N ASP A 275 22.74 11.54 9.64
CA ASP A 275 23.48 10.40 9.08
C ASP A 275 23.75 9.27 10.09
N ASP A 276 23.66 9.54 11.40
CA ASP A 276 23.85 8.54 12.45
C ASP A 276 22.64 7.58 12.59
N ILE A 277 21.53 7.88 11.91
CA ILE A 277 20.32 7.05 11.90
C ILE A 277 20.43 5.99 10.80
N THR A 278 20.66 4.75 11.20
CA THR A 278 20.71 3.60 10.29
C THR A 278 19.32 3.26 9.75
N ILE A 279 19.25 3.08 8.42
CA ILE A 279 18.03 2.64 7.73
C ILE A 279 17.63 1.24 8.21
N GLY A 280 16.33 1.05 8.48
CA GLY A 280 15.79 -0.26 8.84
C GLY A 280 15.87 -0.64 10.32
N ASN A 281 16.27 0.28 11.21
CA ASN A 281 16.31 0.01 12.66
C ASN A 281 14.94 -0.18 13.33
N ILE A 282 13.83 0.06 12.62
CA ILE A 282 12.47 -0.15 13.11
C ILE A 282 11.85 -1.31 12.32
N GLU A 283 11.79 -2.50 12.94
CA GLU A 283 11.33 -3.72 12.25
C GLU A 283 9.81 -3.76 11.99
N SER A 284 9.02 -2.87 12.59
CA SER A 284 7.55 -2.99 12.56
C SER A 284 6.80 -1.65 12.55
N SER A 285 7.20 -0.67 11.73
CA SER A 285 6.36 0.55 11.59
C SER A 285 4.99 0.18 11.03
N ASN A 286 3.99 0.22 11.91
CA ASN A 286 2.60 0.01 11.59
C ASN A 286 1.90 1.37 11.62
N VAL A 287 0.70 1.45 11.04
CA VAL A 287 -0.08 2.70 10.94
C VAL A 287 -0.15 3.47 12.27
N ARG A 288 -0.27 2.74 13.39
CA ARG A 288 -0.37 3.31 14.73
C ARG A 288 0.95 3.96 15.15
N SER A 289 2.09 3.26 15.01
CA SER A 289 3.38 3.78 15.45
C SER A 289 3.80 5.02 14.67
N THR A 290 3.50 5.10 13.37
CA THR A 290 3.74 6.32 12.57
C THR A 290 2.98 7.52 13.13
N LYS A 291 1.67 7.36 13.41
CA LYS A 291 0.86 8.44 13.96
C LYS A 291 1.33 8.89 15.34
N TYR A 292 1.75 7.94 16.20
CA TYR A 292 2.31 8.26 17.52
C TYR A 292 3.60 9.05 17.41
N LEU A 293 4.51 8.62 16.54
CA LEU A 293 5.76 9.34 16.27
C LEU A 293 5.47 10.77 15.80
N LEU A 294 4.61 10.96 14.81
CA LEU A 294 4.27 12.29 14.28
C LEU A 294 3.75 13.24 15.38
N VAL A 295 2.89 12.77 16.29
CA VAL A 295 2.42 13.60 17.41
C VAL A 295 3.55 13.91 18.40
N MET A 296 4.42 12.94 18.72
CA MET A 296 5.58 13.20 19.59
C MET A 296 6.55 14.22 18.98
N LEU A 297 6.76 14.16 17.67
CA LEU A 297 7.57 15.15 16.93
C LEU A 297 6.91 16.53 16.94
N ALA A 298 5.60 16.62 16.77
CA ALA A 298 4.87 17.90 16.80
C ALA A 298 5.02 18.65 18.13
N TYR A 299 4.99 17.90 19.24
CA TYR A 299 5.09 18.45 20.59
C TYR A 299 6.51 18.48 21.17
N ASN A 300 7.53 18.05 20.42
CA ASN A 300 8.90 17.88 20.91
C ASN A 300 8.98 16.98 22.18
N TYR A 301 8.15 15.94 22.26
CA TYR A 301 8.23 14.98 23.38
C TYR A 301 9.42 14.05 23.30
N ILE A 302 10.12 14.04 22.17
CA ILE A 302 11.41 13.41 22.00
C ILE A 302 12.41 14.43 21.46
N ASN A 303 13.62 14.47 22.02
CA ASN A 303 14.73 15.28 21.57
C ASN A 303 15.42 14.60 20.38
N VAL A 304 15.11 15.06 19.17
CA VAL A 304 15.65 14.50 17.93
C VAL A 304 17.13 14.82 17.69
N ASN A 305 17.72 15.74 18.46
CA ASN A 305 19.13 16.13 18.28
C ASN A 305 20.11 15.22 19.05
N GLU A 306 19.59 14.31 19.89
CA GLU A 306 20.42 13.45 20.76
C GLU A 306 19.97 11.99 20.66
N ASN A 307 20.93 11.09 20.41
CA ASN A 307 20.74 9.63 20.46
C ASN A 307 19.50 9.12 19.70
N MET A 308 19.13 9.77 18.59
CA MET A 308 17.85 9.52 17.92
C MET A 308 17.75 8.08 17.39
N ASN A 309 18.86 7.49 16.96
CA ASN A 309 18.89 6.10 16.52
C ASN A 309 18.49 5.13 17.65
N GLN A 310 19.03 5.36 18.86
CA GLN A 310 18.65 4.59 20.05
C GLN A 310 17.18 4.80 20.43
N LYS A 311 16.68 6.05 20.36
CA LYS A 311 15.28 6.38 20.65
C LYS A 311 14.31 5.71 19.68
N LEU A 312 14.65 5.65 18.39
CA LEU A 312 13.85 4.93 17.39
C LEU A 312 13.84 3.42 17.65
N SER A 313 14.97 2.83 18.03
CA SER A 313 15.06 1.42 18.45
C SER A 313 14.21 1.14 19.70
N THR A 314 14.34 1.97 20.74
CA THR A 314 13.47 1.92 21.93
C THR A 314 12.00 2.02 21.55
N PHE A 315 11.63 2.98 20.71
CA PHE A 315 10.25 3.17 20.26
C PHE A 315 9.70 1.94 19.54
N SER A 316 10.52 1.28 18.70
CA SER A 316 10.16 0.02 18.04
C SER A 316 9.88 -1.08 19.07
N MET A 317 10.77 -1.28 20.03
CA MET A 317 10.61 -2.27 21.10
C MET A 317 9.35 -2.01 21.94
N LEU A 318 9.08 -0.74 22.28
CA LEU A 318 7.85 -0.36 23.00
C LEU A 318 6.59 -0.62 22.17
N ASN A 319 6.65 -0.40 20.86
CA ASN A 319 5.54 -0.68 19.95
C ASN A 319 5.17 -2.18 19.94
N ASP A 320 6.15 -3.07 20.01
CA ASP A 320 5.92 -4.51 20.08
C ASP A 320 5.24 -4.90 21.39
N LYS A 321 5.60 -4.26 22.53
CA LYS A 321 4.93 -4.47 23.81
C LYS A 321 3.44 -4.08 23.80
N PHE A 322 3.03 -3.11 22.98
CA PHE A 322 1.60 -2.77 22.84
C PHE A 322 0.76 -3.92 22.21
N SER A 323 1.39 -4.83 21.45
CA SER A 323 0.66 -5.96 20.85
C SER A 323 0.10 -6.91 21.91
N VAL A 324 0.77 -7.01 23.06
CA VAL A 324 0.42 -7.88 24.19
C VAL A 324 -0.95 -7.52 24.77
N PHE A 325 -1.28 -6.23 24.84
CA PHE A 325 -2.60 -5.77 25.32
C PHE A 325 -3.78 -6.09 24.39
N ASN A 326 -3.50 -6.68 23.22
CA ASN A 326 -4.53 -7.21 22.33
C ASN A 326 -4.58 -8.75 22.33
N SER A 327 -3.69 -9.42 23.07
CA SER A 327 -3.69 -10.88 23.19
C SER A 327 -4.85 -11.36 24.06
N ALA A 328 -5.51 -12.44 23.64
CA ALA A 328 -6.56 -13.12 24.41
C ALA A 328 -6.00 -14.19 25.36
N LYS A 329 -4.68 -14.43 25.37
CA LYS A 329 -4.04 -15.44 26.22
C LYS A 329 -3.83 -14.89 27.63
N GLU A 330 -4.23 -15.68 28.62
CA GLU A 330 -4.09 -15.37 30.04
C GLU A 330 -2.61 -15.31 30.45
N GLY A 331 -2.24 -14.32 31.27
CA GLY A 331 -0.86 -14.19 31.80
C GLY A 331 0.15 -13.52 30.86
N GLU A 332 -0.22 -13.11 29.64
CA GLU A 332 0.73 -12.51 28.68
C GLU A 332 1.20 -11.12 29.09
N ILE A 333 0.32 -10.30 29.69
CA ILE A 333 0.67 -8.94 30.14
C ILE A 333 1.65 -9.06 31.30
N GLU A 334 1.37 -9.94 32.26
CA GLU A 334 2.21 -10.20 33.42
C GLU A 334 3.60 -10.71 33.01
N LYS A 335 3.68 -11.54 31.97
CA LYS A 335 4.97 -12.00 31.40
C LYS A 335 5.72 -10.89 30.68
N ALA A 336 5.04 -10.11 29.83
CA ALA A 336 5.70 -9.08 29.02
C ALA A 336 6.13 -7.84 29.82
N PHE A 337 5.47 -7.62 30.96
CA PHE A 337 5.72 -6.53 31.90
C PHE A 337 6.20 -7.05 33.27
N ALA A 338 6.81 -8.24 33.30
CA ALA A 338 7.43 -8.76 34.51
C ALA A 338 8.47 -7.75 35.04
N GLY A 339 8.36 -7.34 36.30
CA GLY A 339 9.25 -6.34 36.92
C GLY A 339 8.85 -4.88 36.72
N PHE A 340 7.80 -4.59 35.94
CA PHE A 340 7.31 -3.22 35.76
C PHE A 340 6.31 -2.83 36.85
N ASN A 341 6.33 -1.56 37.25
CA ASN A 341 5.32 -1.00 38.15
C ASN A 341 3.93 -0.99 37.48
N GLN A 342 2.87 -1.25 38.26
CA GLN A 342 1.48 -1.20 37.81
C GLN A 342 1.14 0.10 37.06
N LYS A 343 1.68 1.25 37.50
CA LYS A 343 1.49 2.55 36.83
C LYS A 343 2.02 2.55 35.39
N VAL A 344 3.16 1.89 35.15
CA VAL A 344 3.72 1.75 33.79
C VAL A 344 2.83 0.84 32.95
N ILE A 345 2.34 -0.27 33.50
CA ILE A 345 1.41 -1.17 32.81
C ILE A 345 0.13 -0.41 32.43
N ASP A 346 -0.40 0.41 33.34
CA ASP A 346 -1.60 1.21 33.11
C ASP A 346 -1.37 2.30 32.06
N ASP A 347 -0.21 2.94 32.05
CA ASP A 347 0.18 3.88 31.00
C ASP A 347 0.23 3.22 29.62
N PHE A 348 0.88 2.06 29.50
CA PHE A 348 0.94 1.31 28.24
C PHE A 348 -0.44 0.83 27.78
N ARG A 349 -1.31 0.44 28.73
CA ARG A 349 -2.71 0.10 28.45
C ARG A 349 -3.45 1.31 27.88
N ASN A 350 -3.34 2.48 28.52
CA ASN A 350 -3.99 3.72 28.09
C ASN A 350 -3.49 4.18 26.71
N ILE A 351 -2.18 4.12 26.47
CA ILE A 351 -1.59 4.41 25.16
C ILE A 351 -2.17 3.46 24.10
N THR A 352 -2.26 2.17 24.38
CA THR A 352 -2.82 1.19 23.44
C THR A 352 -4.28 1.47 23.11
N LEU A 353 -5.08 1.91 24.08
CA LEU A 353 -6.49 2.27 23.89
C LEU A 353 -6.71 3.46 22.95
N ILE A 354 -5.72 4.35 22.80
CA ILE A 354 -5.78 5.45 21.81
C ILE A 354 -6.01 4.90 20.40
N SER A 355 -5.46 3.73 20.07
CA SER A 355 -5.63 3.11 18.75
C SER A 355 -6.99 2.46 18.50
N LYS A 356 -7.82 2.28 19.54
CA LYS A 356 -9.10 1.54 19.46
C LYS A 356 -10.33 2.44 19.27
N ALA A 357 -10.21 3.74 19.52
CA ALA A 357 -11.35 4.65 19.49
C ALA A 357 -10.95 6.04 18.98
N SER A 358 -11.96 6.89 18.79
CA SER A 358 -11.75 8.29 18.44
C SER A 358 -11.41 9.10 19.69
N HIS A 359 -10.34 9.91 19.63
CA HIS A 359 -9.88 10.73 20.78
C HIS A 359 -9.58 12.17 20.36
N ASN A 360 -9.82 13.14 21.24
CA ASN A 360 -9.47 14.55 21.00
C ASN A 360 -7.94 14.77 21.09
N LEU A 361 -7.48 15.98 20.75
CA LEU A 361 -6.06 16.32 20.75
C LEU A 361 -5.44 16.22 22.16
N GLU A 362 -6.16 16.67 23.18
CA GLU A 362 -5.68 16.73 24.56
C GLU A 362 -5.40 15.33 25.15
N ASP A 363 -6.30 14.37 24.90
CA ASP A 363 -6.15 12.99 25.35
C ASP A 363 -5.02 12.28 24.61
N VAL A 364 -4.88 12.52 23.30
CA VAL A 364 -3.80 11.96 22.49
C VAL A 364 -2.46 12.54 22.93
N SER A 365 -2.35 13.86 23.03
CA SER A 365 -1.15 14.57 23.48
C SER A 365 -0.69 14.08 24.86
N ARG A 366 -1.61 13.93 25.84
CA ARG A 366 -1.29 13.42 27.18
C ARG A 366 -0.67 12.02 27.14
N ASN A 367 -1.22 11.12 26.34
CA ASN A 367 -0.69 9.75 26.19
C ASN A 367 0.62 9.72 25.40
N MET A 368 0.78 10.57 24.38
CA MET A 368 2.02 10.69 23.62
C MET A 368 3.15 11.32 24.44
N LYS A 369 2.84 12.18 25.41
CA LYS A 369 3.82 12.69 26.37
C LYS A 369 4.40 11.57 27.24
N LYS A 370 3.55 10.67 27.73
CA LYS A 370 3.98 9.48 28.48
C LYS A 370 4.83 8.56 27.62
N LEU A 371 4.41 8.32 26.37
CA LEU A 371 5.20 7.52 25.44
C LEU A 371 6.55 8.16 25.14
N GLY A 372 6.60 9.47 24.90
CA GLY A 372 7.85 10.21 24.70
C GLY A 372 8.78 10.11 25.90
N TYR A 373 8.26 10.21 27.13
CA TYR A 373 9.03 9.95 28.35
C TYR A 373 9.65 8.56 28.34
N TYR A 374 8.87 7.51 28.03
CA TYR A 374 9.43 6.16 27.93
C TYR A 374 10.45 6.05 26.80
N VAL A 375 10.24 6.67 25.64
CA VAL A 375 11.22 6.67 24.55
C VAL A 375 12.54 7.33 24.94
N GLU A 376 12.49 8.43 25.70
CA GLU A 376 13.68 9.17 26.16
C GLU A 376 14.50 8.41 27.21
N HIS A 377 13.86 7.61 28.05
CA HIS A 377 14.49 7.03 29.25
C HIS A 377 14.59 5.50 29.24
N PHE A 378 13.92 4.81 28.31
CA PHE A 378 13.84 3.35 28.28
C PHE A 378 14.85 2.75 27.29
N TYR A 379 16.11 2.57 27.72
CA TYR A 379 17.17 2.01 26.87
C TYR A 379 17.26 0.48 26.89
N GLY A 380 16.12 -0.22 26.81
CA GLY A 380 16.11 -1.69 26.89
C GLY A 380 16.32 -2.26 28.30
N ALA A 381 16.19 -1.42 29.33
CA ALA A 381 16.28 -1.86 30.72
C ALA A 381 15.09 -2.75 31.10
N ASP A 382 15.31 -3.78 31.92
CA ASP A 382 14.24 -4.64 32.47
C ASP A 382 13.31 -3.90 33.45
N THR A 383 13.69 -2.69 33.87
CA THR A 383 12.93 -1.82 34.79
C THR A 383 13.09 -0.36 34.41
N ILE A 384 12.04 0.46 34.59
CA ILE A 384 12.09 1.91 34.39
C ILE A 384 12.18 2.60 35.76
N PRO A 385 13.20 3.45 36.02
CA PRO A 385 13.13 4.38 37.12
C PRO A 385 12.09 5.45 36.77
N TYR A 386 10.95 5.42 37.46
CA TYR A 386 9.91 6.44 37.33
C TYR A 386 10.36 7.70 38.08
N GLN A 387 10.23 8.88 37.47
CA GLN A 387 10.21 10.16 38.19
C GLN A 387 8.78 10.70 38.21
N ASP A 388 8.32 11.09 39.40
CA ASP A 388 6.93 11.46 39.71
C ASP A 388 6.33 12.58 38.86
#